data_AF-A0A5C6CJT1-F1
#
_entry.id   AF-A0A5C6CJT1-F1
#
_cell.length_a   1.000
_cell.length_b   1.000
_cell.length_c   1.000
_cell.angle_alpha   90.00
_cell.angle_beta   90.00
_cell.angle_gamma   90.00
#
_symmetry.space_group_name_H-M   'P 1'
#
loop_
_entity.id
_entity.type
_entity.pdbx_description
1 polymer ?
#
loop_
_entity_poly.entity_id
_entity_poly.type
_entity_poly.pdbx_seq_one_letter_code
_entity_poly.pdbx_strand_id
1 'polypeptide(L)'
;MWQLLVVVVMTMVFFGAQDLVSRSRLPVLWTLFLFVPLALTPYWLKTNSFDLFVWIKIYSVMFCVSWASWLRFTPMGDKPWLRLTIAWLLVANILEALVLDIQGGGIAHGFNALAGILLIATLPFSVRHTLVDRTSQHQTLRYNVPFVWICGYTFWNWTFVYLNYPAFTGHHTAILSAALIVAWFDPQRWLQARAATLGLNLLLMATSNAGTLAVSNTTNWFNESIATVAASFALAWMTIHAASTLKSNFVIERPLRISQALKEHLESAKTEWQHTDSAIFSWSVN
;
A
#
# COMPACT_ATOMS: atom_id res chain seq x y z
N MET A 1 13.61 -8.90 -26.80
CA MET A 1 14.77 -8.22 -26.17
C MET A 1 14.56 -6.72 -26.03
N TRP A 2 14.17 -5.99 -27.10
CA TRP A 2 13.89 -4.54 -27.03
C TRP A 2 12.93 -4.12 -25.91
N GLN A 3 11.77 -4.77 -25.79
CA GLN A 3 10.77 -4.43 -24.76
C GLN A 3 11.31 -4.60 -23.32
N LEU A 4 12.16 -5.59 -23.07
CA LEU A 4 12.79 -5.76 -21.75
C LEU A 4 13.78 -4.63 -21.45
N LEU A 5 14.56 -4.20 -22.44
CA LEU A 5 15.43 -3.03 -22.31
C LEU A 5 14.61 -1.77 -22.00
N VAL A 6 13.49 -1.56 -22.68
CA VAL A 6 12.56 -0.45 -22.40
C VAL A 6 12.10 -0.50 -20.94
N VAL A 7 11.65 -1.66 -20.45
CA VAL A 7 11.24 -1.80 -19.04
C VAL A 7 12.36 -1.42 -18.09
N VAL A 8 13.59 -1.88 -18.32
CA VAL A 8 14.76 -1.55 -17.48
C VAL A 8 15.04 -0.04 -17.48
N VAL A 9 15.08 0.59 -18.67
CA VAL A 9 15.31 2.04 -18.79
C VAL A 9 14.21 2.81 -18.07
N MET A 10 12.94 2.41 -18.25
CA MET A 10 11.82 3.02 -17.57
C MET A 10 11.87 2.84 -16.06
N THR A 11 12.31 1.69 -15.55
CA THR A 11 12.52 1.49 -14.11
C THR A 11 13.53 2.50 -13.58
N MET A 12 14.65 2.73 -14.29
CA MET A 12 15.64 3.72 -13.88
C MET A 12 15.06 5.15 -13.89
N VAL A 13 14.29 5.50 -14.93
CA VAL A 13 13.62 6.79 -15.04
C VAL A 13 12.64 6.98 -13.88
N PHE A 14 11.77 6.02 -13.60
CA PHE A 14 10.80 6.12 -12.50
C PHE A 14 11.48 6.08 -11.13
N PHE A 15 12.58 5.35 -10.98
CA PHE A 15 13.38 5.35 -9.75
C PHE A 15 14.00 6.74 -9.47
N GLY A 16 14.49 7.43 -10.50
CA GLY A 16 14.95 8.82 -10.37
C GLY A 16 13.79 9.80 -10.15
N ALA A 17 12.70 9.66 -10.92
CA ALA A 17 11.55 10.56 -10.86
C ALA A 17 10.82 10.49 -9.52
N GLN A 18 10.68 9.31 -8.91
CA GLN A 18 10.10 9.21 -7.57
C GLN A 18 10.97 9.91 -6.52
N ASP A 19 12.29 9.91 -6.67
CA ASP A 19 13.18 10.62 -5.76
C ASP A 19 13.00 12.13 -5.89
N LEU A 20 12.89 12.65 -7.13
CA LEU A 20 12.55 14.06 -7.39
C LEU A 20 11.20 14.46 -6.79
N VAL A 21 10.16 13.65 -6.98
CA VAL A 21 8.85 13.85 -6.34
C VAL A 21 8.99 13.83 -4.82
N SER A 22 9.80 12.93 -4.28
CA SER A 22 10.05 12.85 -2.85
C SER A 22 10.76 14.10 -2.31
N ARG A 23 11.59 14.79 -3.09
CA ARG A 23 12.27 16.02 -2.65
C ARG A 23 11.47 17.29 -2.92
N SER A 24 10.38 17.20 -3.68
CA SER A 24 9.59 18.34 -4.12
C SER A 24 8.78 18.95 -2.97
N ARG A 25 8.60 20.28 -3.03
CA ARG A 25 7.82 21.05 -2.06
C ARG A 25 6.32 20.93 -2.34
N LEU A 26 5.50 21.23 -1.34
CA LEU A 26 4.04 21.15 -1.43
C LEU A 26 3.44 21.84 -2.67
N PRO A 27 3.81 23.09 -3.03
CA PRO A 27 3.23 23.75 -4.21
C PRO A 27 3.51 22.98 -5.50
N VAL A 28 4.73 22.45 -5.67
CA VAL A 28 5.11 21.67 -6.86
C VAL A 28 4.28 20.40 -6.95
N LEU A 29 4.11 19.69 -5.83
CA LEU A 29 3.33 18.45 -5.78
C LEU A 29 1.85 18.70 -6.08
N TRP A 30 1.26 19.75 -5.51
CA TRP A 30 -0.12 20.12 -5.81
C TRP A 30 -0.30 20.63 -7.24
N THR A 31 0.64 21.39 -7.78
CA THR A 31 0.60 21.76 -9.20
C THR A 31 0.62 20.51 -10.07
N LEU A 32 1.55 19.59 -9.84
CA LEU A 32 1.74 18.41 -10.69
C LEU A 32 0.60 17.38 -10.57
N PHE A 33 0.10 17.14 -9.36
CA PHE A 33 -0.86 16.05 -9.08
C PHE A 33 -2.28 16.52 -8.80
N LEU A 34 -2.56 17.82 -8.72
CA LEU A 34 -3.92 18.34 -8.55
C LEU A 34 -4.28 19.34 -9.65
N PHE A 35 -3.55 20.45 -9.77
CA PHE A 35 -3.94 21.51 -10.70
C PHE A 35 -3.71 21.17 -12.17
N VAL A 36 -2.57 20.56 -12.53
CA VAL A 36 -2.29 20.12 -13.90
C VAL A 36 -3.30 19.07 -14.36
N PRO A 37 -3.61 18.00 -13.59
CA PRO A 37 -4.65 17.06 -13.95
C PRO A 37 -6.00 17.71 -14.21
N LEU A 38 -6.46 18.60 -13.32
CA LEU A 38 -7.74 19.30 -13.48
C LEU A 38 -7.77 20.21 -14.72
N ALA A 39 -6.66 20.90 -15.00
CA ALA A 39 -6.55 21.76 -16.17
C ALA A 39 -6.50 20.96 -17.48
N LEU A 40 -5.88 19.77 -17.47
CA LEU A 40 -5.77 18.89 -18.63
C LEU A 40 -6.97 17.95 -18.80
N THR A 41 -7.87 17.82 -17.83
CA THR A 41 -9.07 16.97 -17.92
C THR A 41 -9.86 17.17 -19.22
N PRO A 42 -10.16 18.41 -19.68
CA PRO A 42 -10.90 18.60 -20.93
C PRO A 42 -10.16 18.06 -22.15
N TYR A 43 -8.84 18.20 -22.18
CA TYR A 43 -8.00 17.62 -23.22
C TYR A 43 -8.02 16.10 -23.16
N TRP A 44 -7.83 15.51 -21.97
CA TRP A 44 -7.83 14.07 -21.78
C TRP A 44 -9.16 13.40 -22.16
N LEU A 45 -10.30 14.06 -21.86
CA LEU A 45 -11.64 13.60 -22.28
C LEU A 45 -11.79 13.58 -23.81
N LYS A 46 -11.08 14.47 -24.51
CA LYS A 46 -11.14 14.58 -25.97
C LYS A 46 -10.22 13.59 -26.67
N THR A 47 -9.07 13.28 -26.08
CA THR A 47 -8.03 12.43 -26.69
C THR A 47 -8.05 10.98 -26.27
N ASN A 48 -8.66 10.65 -25.12
CA ASN A 48 -8.66 9.30 -24.59
C ASN A 48 -10.08 8.77 -24.42
N SER A 49 -10.26 7.50 -24.78
CA SER A 49 -11.49 6.74 -24.53
C SER A 49 -11.28 5.75 -23.38
N PHE A 50 -10.92 6.27 -22.20
CA PHE A 50 -10.72 5.44 -21.02
C PHE A 50 -12.04 4.91 -20.47
N ASP A 51 -11.98 3.71 -19.90
CA ASP A 51 -13.07 3.15 -19.11
C ASP A 51 -13.25 3.92 -17.78
N LEU A 52 -14.37 3.66 -17.10
CA LEU A 52 -14.67 4.32 -15.84
C LEU A 52 -13.62 3.98 -14.76
N PHE A 53 -13.10 2.76 -14.76
CA PHE A 53 -12.09 2.32 -13.80
C PHE A 53 -10.82 3.15 -13.91
N VAL A 54 -10.29 3.36 -15.12
CA VAL A 54 -9.09 4.14 -15.36
C VAL A 54 -9.30 5.59 -14.93
N TRP A 55 -10.46 6.19 -15.21
CA TRP A 55 -10.78 7.53 -14.73
C TRP A 55 -10.78 7.63 -13.20
N ILE A 56 -11.46 6.71 -12.53
CA ILE A 56 -11.47 6.64 -11.06
C ILE A 56 -10.05 6.48 -10.53
N LYS A 57 -9.27 5.57 -11.12
CA LYS A 57 -7.90 5.27 -10.70
C LYS A 57 -6.96 6.47 -10.84
N ILE A 58 -7.08 7.23 -11.93
CA ILE A 58 -6.29 8.45 -12.14
C ILE A 58 -6.53 9.41 -10.97
N TYR A 59 -7.79 9.78 -10.71
CA TYR A 59 -8.09 10.78 -9.69
C TYR A 59 -7.91 10.26 -8.26
N SER A 60 -8.17 8.98 -8.00
CA SER A 60 -7.94 8.39 -6.66
C SER A 60 -6.45 8.40 -6.30
N VAL A 61 -5.57 8.08 -7.24
CA VAL A 61 -4.11 8.15 -7.03
C VAL A 61 -3.61 9.59 -6.91
N MET A 62 -4.08 10.51 -7.77
CA MET A 62 -3.75 11.94 -7.69
C MET A 62 -4.14 12.55 -6.33
N PHE A 63 -5.33 12.18 -5.84
CA PHE A 63 -5.78 12.53 -4.50
C PHE A 63 -4.84 11.96 -3.43
N CYS A 64 -4.48 10.67 -3.51
CA CYS A 64 -3.58 10.04 -2.55
C CYS A 64 -2.22 10.76 -2.45
N VAL A 65 -1.61 11.10 -3.59
CA VAL A 65 -0.33 11.82 -3.62
C VAL A 65 -0.48 13.22 -3.02
N SER A 66 -1.53 13.95 -3.39
CA SER A 66 -1.80 15.31 -2.90
C SER A 66 -2.10 15.33 -1.40
N TRP A 67 -2.86 14.34 -0.93
CA TRP A 67 -3.22 14.14 0.48
C TRP A 67 -1.99 13.78 1.33
N ALA A 68 -1.20 12.80 0.88
CA ALA A 68 0.06 12.45 1.54
C ALA A 68 1.01 13.65 1.61
N SER A 69 1.08 14.44 0.54
CA SER A 69 1.88 15.68 0.49
C SER A 69 1.37 16.73 1.49
N TRP A 70 0.06 16.88 1.63
CA TRP A 70 -0.54 17.79 2.60
C TRP A 70 -0.22 17.39 4.04
N LEU A 71 -0.40 16.11 4.39
CA LEU A 71 -0.02 15.61 5.72
C LEU A 71 1.47 15.82 5.98
N ARG A 72 2.29 15.52 4.98
CA ARG A 72 3.74 15.66 5.02
C ARG A 72 4.20 17.09 5.34
N PHE A 73 3.66 18.10 4.69
CA PHE A 73 4.17 19.48 4.79
C PHE A 73 3.39 20.40 5.75
N THR A 74 2.35 19.90 6.41
CA THR A 74 1.53 20.69 7.33
C THR A 74 1.45 20.06 8.72
N PRO A 75 1.05 20.81 9.78
CA PRO A 75 0.84 20.27 11.13
C PRO A 75 -0.22 19.15 11.19
N MET A 76 -1.01 18.97 10.12
CA MET A 76 -2.01 17.92 10.04
C MET A 76 -1.39 16.52 10.03
N GLY A 77 -0.16 16.38 9.53
CA GLY A 77 0.61 15.14 9.64
C GLY A 77 0.94 14.73 11.07
N ASP A 78 0.83 15.63 12.05
CA ASP A 78 1.11 15.29 13.45
C ASP A 78 -0.11 14.64 14.12
N LYS A 79 -1.30 14.78 13.53
CA LYS A 79 -2.55 14.20 14.03
C LYS A 79 -2.63 12.69 13.72
N PRO A 80 -2.65 11.81 14.75
CA PRO A 80 -2.73 10.36 14.61
C PRO A 80 -3.79 9.83 13.65
N TRP A 81 -5.02 10.34 13.81
CA TRP A 81 -6.19 9.88 13.04
C TRP A 81 -6.10 10.28 11.56
N LEU A 82 -5.48 11.43 11.25
CA LEU A 82 -5.22 11.83 9.87
C LEU A 82 -4.12 10.96 9.24
N ARG A 83 -3.06 10.60 9.98
CA ARG A 83 -2.06 9.67 9.46
C ARG A 83 -2.63 8.28 9.19
N LEU A 84 -3.62 7.83 9.96
CA LEU A 84 -4.30 6.55 9.73
C LEU A 84 -5.02 6.49 8.38
N THR A 85 -5.47 7.64 7.85
CA THR A 85 -6.12 7.69 6.53
C THR A 85 -5.22 7.17 5.40
N ILE A 86 -3.89 7.22 5.54
CA ILE A 86 -2.95 6.67 4.57
C ILE A 86 -3.15 5.16 4.37
N ALA A 87 -3.36 4.42 5.47
CA ALA A 87 -3.67 2.99 5.39
C ALA A 87 -5.02 2.75 4.71
N TRP A 88 -6.04 3.56 5.05
CA TRP A 88 -7.36 3.46 4.42
C TRP A 88 -7.36 3.78 2.92
N LEU A 89 -6.56 4.74 2.48
CA LEU A 89 -6.39 5.04 1.06
C LEU A 89 -5.70 3.91 0.31
N LEU A 90 -4.73 3.25 0.93
CA LEU A 90 -4.13 2.04 0.37
C LEU A 90 -5.14 0.90 0.25
N VAL A 91 -6.00 0.72 1.26
CA VAL A 91 -7.10 -0.27 1.22
C VAL A 91 -8.08 0.06 0.09
N ALA A 92 -8.50 1.32 -0.04
CA ALA A 92 -9.37 1.74 -1.13
C ALA A 92 -8.74 1.45 -2.49
N ASN A 93 -7.43 1.72 -2.65
CA ASN A 93 -6.71 1.42 -3.88
C ASN A 93 -6.68 -0.08 -4.22
N ILE A 94 -6.55 -0.94 -3.20
CA ILE A 94 -6.61 -2.41 -3.35
C ILE A 94 -8.04 -2.85 -3.69
N LEU A 95 -9.05 -2.33 -2.97
CA LEU A 95 -10.46 -2.65 -3.18
C LEU A 95 -10.93 -2.29 -4.60
N GLU A 96 -10.54 -1.13 -5.12
CA GLU A 96 -10.83 -0.72 -6.50
C GLU A 96 -10.39 -1.80 -7.50
N ALA A 97 -9.15 -2.29 -7.39
CA ALA A 97 -8.62 -3.33 -8.28
C ALA A 97 -9.24 -4.71 -8.02
N LEU A 98 -9.56 -5.02 -6.77
CA LEU A 98 -10.25 -6.25 -6.39
C LEU A 98 -11.65 -6.35 -7.00
N VAL A 99 -12.40 -5.24 -7.06
CA VAL A 99 -13.70 -5.20 -7.74
C VAL A 99 -13.57 -5.59 -9.21
N LEU A 100 -12.55 -5.07 -9.89
CA LEU A 100 -12.33 -5.38 -11.30
C LEU A 100 -11.89 -6.84 -11.51
N ASP A 101 -11.04 -7.38 -10.62
CA ASP A 101 -10.70 -8.81 -10.66
C ASP A 101 -11.91 -9.71 -10.45
N ILE A 102 -12.81 -9.40 -9.51
CA ILE A 102 -14.04 -10.17 -9.30
C ILE A 102 -14.93 -10.11 -10.57
N GLN A 103 -14.98 -8.96 -11.24
CA GLN A 103 -15.76 -8.78 -12.47
C GLN A 103 -15.15 -9.49 -13.68
N GLY A 104 -13.82 -9.62 -13.75
CA GLY A 104 -13.12 -10.27 -14.87
C GLY A 104 -13.46 -11.76 -15.04
N GLY A 105 -13.73 -12.45 -13.93
CA GLY A 105 -14.13 -13.87 -13.94
C GLY A 105 -13.01 -14.85 -14.30
N GLY A 106 -13.21 -16.14 -14.05
CA GLY A 106 -12.19 -17.17 -14.29
C GLY A 106 -11.22 -17.38 -13.11
N ILE A 107 -10.42 -18.45 -13.19
CA ILE A 107 -9.64 -18.94 -12.05
C ILE A 107 -8.50 -18.00 -11.65
N ALA A 108 -7.80 -17.42 -12.62
CA ALA A 108 -6.69 -16.51 -12.37
C ALA A 108 -7.16 -15.22 -11.66
N HIS A 109 -8.26 -14.64 -12.12
CA HIS A 109 -8.91 -13.50 -11.48
C HIS A 109 -9.37 -13.83 -10.05
N GLY A 110 -9.99 -15.00 -9.84
CA GLY A 110 -10.39 -15.45 -8.51
C GLY A 110 -9.21 -15.60 -7.54
N PHE A 111 -8.11 -16.20 -7.98
CA PHE A 111 -6.89 -16.31 -7.18
C PHE A 111 -6.27 -14.95 -6.86
N ASN A 112 -6.23 -14.03 -7.83
CA ASN A 112 -5.70 -12.69 -7.59
C ASN A 112 -6.61 -11.88 -6.65
N ALA A 113 -7.93 -12.00 -6.76
CA ALA A 113 -8.87 -11.37 -5.84
C ALA A 113 -8.67 -11.87 -4.40
N LEU A 114 -8.52 -13.18 -4.19
CA LEU A 114 -8.23 -13.76 -2.88
C LEU A 114 -6.91 -13.26 -2.29
N ALA A 115 -5.87 -13.14 -3.12
CA ALA A 115 -4.59 -12.54 -2.70
C ALA A 115 -4.76 -11.07 -2.27
N GLY A 116 -5.62 -10.31 -2.96
CA GLY A 116 -6.01 -8.95 -2.59
C GLY A 116 -6.74 -8.86 -1.25
N ILE A 117 -7.65 -9.79 -0.97
CA ILE A 117 -8.32 -9.89 0.35
C ILE A 117 -7.30 -10.15 1.45
N LEU A 118 -6.36 -11.08 1.23
CA LEU A 118 -5.31 -11.37 2.20
C LEU A 118 -4.36 -10.16 2.41
N LEU A 119 -4.07 -9.38 1.36
CA LEU A 119 -3.30 -8.14 1.49
C LEU A 119 -3.97 -7.15 2.43
N ILE A 120 -5.28 -6.94 2.27
CA ILE A 120 -6.07 -6.07 3.16
C ILE A 120 -6.07 -6.64 4.59
N ALA A 121 -6.34 -7.95 4.75
CA ALA A 121 -6.43 -8.59 6.05
C ALA A 121 -5.11 -8.58 6.84
N THR A 122 -3.97 -8.57 6.14
CA THR A 122 -2.62 -8.56 6.73
C THR A 122 -1.99 -7.17 6.78
N LEU A 123 -2.70 -6.13 6.30
CA LEU A 123 -2.21 -4.77 6.32
C LEU A 123 -2.09 -4.27 7.79
N PRO A 124 -0.95 -3.67 8.19
CA PRO A 124 -0.79 -3.15 9.53
C PRO A 124 -1.61 -1.86 9.73
N PHE A 125 -2.80 -2.00 10.30
CA PHE A 125 -3.65 -0.88 10.72
C PHE A 125 -3.28 -0.39 12.11
N SER A 126 -2.28 0.48 12.19
CA SER A 126 -2.06 1.28 13.39
C SER A 126 -1.45 2.62 13.05
N VAL A 127 -1.81 3.65 13.83
CA VAL A 127 -1.16 4.96 13.80
C VAL A 127 0.36 4.83 13.95
N ARG A 128 0.82 3.83 14.71
CA ARG A 128 2.26 3.58 14.94
C ARG A 128 3.02 3.24 13.67
N HIS A 129 2.32 2.75 12.63
CA HIS A 129 2.95 2.42 11.36
C HIS A 129 3.09 3.63 10.44
N THR A 130 2.36 4.73 10.67
CA THR A 130 2.47 5.93 9.82
C THR A 130 3.09 7.07 10.60
N LEU A 131 4.23 7.57 10.12
CA LEU A 131 5.00 8.64 10.75
C LEU A 131 5.41 9.67 9.70
N VAL A 132 5.43 10.95 10.08
CA VAL A 132 6.05 12.00 9.28
C VAL A 132 7.37 12.37 9.96
N ASP A 133 8.46 12.12 9.26
CA ASP A 133 9.81 12.35 9.74
C ASP A 133 10.17 13.84 9.66
N ARG A 134 9.78 14.61 10.69
CA ARG A 134 9.98 16.06 10.76
C ARG A 134 11.45 16.50 10.80
N THR A 135 12.35 15.62 11.22
CA THR A 135 13.79 15.93 11.33
C THR A 135 14.51 15.71 10.01
N SER A 136 13.99 14.86 9.13
CA SER A 136 14.51 14.72 7.77
C SER A 136 14.34 16.01 6.96
N GLN A 137 15.35 16.36 6.15
CA GLN A 137 15.35 17.54 5.27
C GLN A 137 14.11 17.65 4.38
N HIS A 138 13.50 16.51 4.05
CA HIS A 138 12.36 16.43 3.16
C HIS A 138 11.04 16.15 3.89
N GLN A 139 11.00 16.01 5.22
CA GLN A 139 9.78 15.66 5.95
C GLN A 139 9.15 14.33 5.49
N THR A 140 9.93 13.28 5.32
CA THR A 140 9.50 12.04 4.64
C THR A 140 8.30 11.36 5.32
N LEU A 141 7.28 10.94 4.55
CA LEU A 141 6.20 10.10 5.06
C LEU A 141 6.69 8.65 5.10
N ARG A 142 6.78 8.09 6.30
CA ARG A 142 7.20 6.71 6.56
C ARG A 142 5.99 5.86 6.87
N TYR A 143 5.83 4.74 6.16
CA TYR A 143 4.81 3.74 6.42
C TYR A 143 5.45 2.38 6.68
N ASN A 144 5.44 1.93 7.94
CA ASN A 144 6.11 0.73 8.40
C ASN A 144 5.30 -0.52 8.04
N VAL A 145 5.56 -1.06 6.84
CA VAL A 145 5.05 -2.33 6.35
C VAL A 145 6.20 -3.34 6.20
N PRO A 146 5.99 -4.64 6.50
CA PRO A 146 7.00 -5.67 6.29
C PRO A 146 7.38 -5.78 4.82
N PHE A 147 8.67 -5.95 4.53
CA PHE A 147 9.15 -6.15 3.15
C PHE A 147 8.48 -7.35 2.45
N VAL A 148 8.20 -8.43 3.19
CA VAL A 148 7.47 -9.60 2.67
C VAL A 148 6.05 -9.22 2.19
N TRP A 149 5.37 -8.32 2.91
CA TRP A 149 4.06 -7.80 2.51
C TRP A 149 4.18 -6.95 1.24
N ILE A 150 5.22 -6.11 1.14
CA ILE A 150 5.51 -5.30 -0.05
C ILE A 150 5.73 -6.18 -1.30
N CYS A 151 6.49 -7.27 -1.17
CA CYS A 151 6.67 -8.24 -2.25
C CYS A 151 5.33 -8.84 -2.68
N GLY A 152 4.51 -9.26 -1.71
CA GLY A 152 3.17 -9.80 -1.97
C GLY A 152 2.26 -8.81 -2.70
N TYR A 153 2.25 -7.55 -2.25
CA TYR A 153 1.54 -6.46 -2.94
C TYR A 153 2.06 -6.30 -4.36
N THR A 154 3.37 -6.36 -4.56
CA THR A 154 3.99 -6.18 -5.87
C THR A 154 3.58 -7.28 -6.84
N PHE A 155 3.62 -8.55 -6.41
CA PHE A 155 3.17 -9.67 -7.23
C PHE A 155 1.68 -9.57 -7.55
N TRP A 156 0.84 -9.30 -6.55
CA TRP A 156 -0.59 -9.12 -6.73
C TRP A 156 -0.94 -7.98 -7.71
N ASN A 157 -0.29 -6.82 -7.55
CA ASN A 157 -0.55 -5.63 -8.37
C ASN A 157 -0.02 -5.82 -9.80
N TRP A 158 1.05 -6.58 -9.98
CA TRP A 158 1.55 -6.97 -11.30
C TRP A 158 0.56 -7.91 -12.01
N THR A 159 0.12 -8.97 -11.31
CA THR A 159 -0.87 -9.92 -11.83
C THR A 159 -2.18 -9.24 -12.20
N PHE A 160 -2.66 -8.30 -11.38
CA PHE A 160 -3.84 -7.49 -11.66
C PHE A 160 -3.74 -6.78 -13.03
N VAL A 161 -2.62 -6.12 -13.31
CA VAL A 161 -2.43 -5.42 -14.60
C VAL A 161 -2.21 -6.41 -15.74
N TYR A 162 -1.53 -7.52 -15.50
CA TYR A 162 -1.35 -8.55 -16.51
C TYR A 162 -2.68 -9.15 -16.97
N LEU A 163 -3.62 -9.35 -16.05
CA LEU A 163 -4.97 -9.85 -16.32
C LEU A 163 -5.85 -8.80 -17.02
N ASN A 164 -5.95 -7.59 -16.46
CA ASN A 164 -6.95 -6.61 -16.88
C ASN A 164 -6.45 -5.65 -17.96
N TYR A 165 -5.14 -5.41 -18.04
CA TYR A 165 -4.52 -4.38 -18.88
C TYR A 165 -3.18 -4.85 -19.50
N PRO A 166 -3.16 -5.96 -20.27
CA PRO A 166 -1.93 -6.60 -20.75
C PRO A 166 -1.03 -5.68 -21.60
N ALA A 167 -1.62 -4.73 -22.32
CA ALA A 167 -0.89 -3.74 -23.10
C ALA A 167 0.06 -2.87 -22.24
N PHE A 168 -0.26 -2.69 -20.95
CA PHE A 168 0.48 -1.84 -20.01
C PHE A 168 1.35 -2.62 -19.03
N THR A 169 1.37 -3.96 -19.07
CA THR A 169 2.16 -4.78 -18.15
C THR A 169 3.63 -4.37 -18.12
N GLY A 170 4.24 -4.06 -19.27
CA GLY A 170 5.62 -3.58 -19.33
C GLY A 170 5.85 -2.31 -18.50
N HIS A 171 5.06 -1.26 -18.74
CA HIS A 171 5.12 -0.02 -17.94
C HIS A 171 4.87 -0.28 -16.47
N HIS A 172 3.89 -1.13 -16.17
CA HIS A 172 3.51 -1.40 -14.79
C HIS A 172 4.58 -2.19 -14.04
N THR A 173 5.28 -3.10 -14.74
CA THR A 173 6.49 -3.76 -14.25
C THR A 173 7.53 -2.70 -13.90
N ALA A 174 7.77 -1.74 -14.78
CA ALA A 174 8.80 -0.71 -14.56
C ALA A 174 8.54 0.12 -13.30
N ILE A 175 7.30 0.60 -13.09
CA ILE A 175 6.94 1.43 -11.93
C ILE A 175 6.91 0.63 -10.63
N LEU A 176 6.49 -0.64 -10.68
CA LEU A 176 6.49 -1.53 -9.52
C LEU A 176 7.93 -1.86 -9.11
N SER A 177 8.79 -2.20 -10.06
CA SER A 177 10.21 -2.43 -9.82
C SER A 177 10.89 -1.19 -9.23
N ALA A 178 10.60 0.01 -9.73
CA ALA A 178 11.17 1.25 -9.18
C ALA A 178 10.80 1.44 -7.71
N ALA A 179 9.53 1.22 -7.33
CA ALA A 179 9.09 1.30 -5.94
C ALA A 179 9.67 0.16 -5.07
N LEU A 180 9.80 -1.05 -5.62
CA LEU A 180 10.38 -2.20 -4.92
C LEU A 180 11.87 -2.01 -4.65
N ILE A 181 12.63 -1.39 -5.57
CA ILE A 181 14.03 -1.03 -5.35
C ILE A 181 14.14 -0.07 -4.16
N VAL A 182 13.26 0.94 -4.07
CA VAL A 182 13.23 1.82 -2.88
C VAL A 182 12.95 1.02 -1.62
N ALA A 183 11.98 0.10 -1.66
CA ALA A 183 11.63 -0.74 -0.52
C ALA A 183 12.78 -1.66 -0.08
N TRP A 184 13.64 -2.10 -1.01
CA TRP A 184 14.81 -2.91 -0.69
C TRP A 184 15.81 -2.18 0.21
N PHE A 185 15.96 -0.86 0.01
CA PHE A 185 16.85 -0.03 0.82
C PHE A 185 16.16 0.55 2.06
N ASP A 186 14.92 1.01 1.91
CA ASP A 186 14.11 1.55 3.02
C ASP A 186 12.63 1.17 2.80
N PRO A 187 12.17 0.03 3.36
CA PRO A 187 10.79 -0.43 3.25
C PRO A 187 9.76 0.64 3.69
N GLN A 188 10.13 1.53 4.61
CA GLN A 188 9.22 2.54 5.14
C GLN A 188 8.90 3.63 4.11
N ARG A 189 9.76 3.83 3.10
CA ARG A 189 9.54 4.79 2.01
C ARG A 189 8.76 4.22 0.84
N TRP A 190 8.52 2.91 0.84
CA TRP A 190 7.87 2.20 -0.27
C TRP A 190 6.54 2.83 -0.68
N LEU A 191 5.67 3.15 0.27
CA LEU A 191 4.34 3.68 -0.05
C LEU A 191 4.43 5.02 -0.79
N GLN A 192 5.34 5.89 -0.36
CA GLN A 192 5.57 7.17 -1.01
C GLN A 192 6.15 6.99 -2.42
N ALA A 193 7.13 6.09 -2.57
CA ALA A 193 7.70 5.76 -3.89
C ALA A 193 6.64 5.12 -4.82
N ARG A 194 5.80 4.25 -4.29
CA ARG A 194 4.71 3.60 -5.04
C ARG A 194 3.67 4.61 -5.50
N ALA A 195 3.23 5.51 -4.62
CA ALA A 195 2.29 6.57 -4.97
C ALA A 195 2.87 7.53 -6.02
N ALA A 196 4.15 7.91 -5.87
CA ALA A 196 4.84 8.78 -6.82
C ALA A 196 4.99 8.13 -8.20
N THR A 197 5.51 6.90 -8.27
CA THR A 197 5.69 6.18 -9.54
C THR A 197 4.36 5.91 -10.24
N LEU A 198 3.32 5.51 -9.50
CA LEU A 198 1.98 5.29 -10.06
C LEU A 198 1.34 6.60 -10.53
N GLY A 199 1.41 7.66 -9.72
CA GLY A 199 0.87 8.98 -10.07
C GLY A 199 1.53 9.55 -11.32
N LEU A 200 2.86 9.52 -11.40
CA LEU A 200 3.60 9.97 -12.58
C LEU A 200 3.20 9.15 -13.82
N ASN A 201 3.09 7.83 -13.68
CA ASN A 201 2.69 6.96 -14.78
C ASN A 201 1.28 7.27 -15.29
N LEU A 202 0.32 7.43 -14.37
CA LEU A 202 -1.06 7.76 -14.74
C LEU A 202 -1.17 9.15 -15.38
N LEU A 203 -0.37 10.12 -14.92
CA LEU A 203 -0.30 11.45 -15.54
C LEU A 203 0.23 11.37 -16.99
N LEU A 204 1.31 10.59 -17.21
CA LEU A 204 1.89 10.37 -18.54
C LEU A 204 0.91 9.62 -19.45
N MET A 205 0.30 8.54 -18.95
CA MET A 205 -0.70 7.76 -19.67
C MET A 205 -1.92 8.61 -20.06
N ALA A 206 -2.44 9.44 -19.17
CA ALA A 206 -3.57 10.31 -19.47
C ALA A 206 -3.20 11.39 -20.51
N THR A 207 -1.97 11.91 -20.44
CA THR A 207 -1.49 12.96 -21.36
C THR A 207 -1.16 12.43 -22.75
N SER A 208 -0.58 11.24 -22.85
CA SER A 208 -0.22 10.60 -24.12
C SER A 208 -0.32 9.08 -24.03
N ASN A 209 -1.56 8.56 -24.08
CA ASN A 209 -1.80 7.12 -24.07
C ASN A 209 -1.15 6.43 -25.28
N ALA A 210 -1.27 7.03 -26.46
CA ALA A 210 -0.66 6.52 -27.68
C ALA A 210 0.88 6.50 -27.60
N GLY A 211 1.50 7.53 -27.03
CA GLY A 211 2.94 7.58 -26.85
C GLY A 211 3.44 6.52 -25.87
N THR A 212 2.75 6.36 -24.74
CA THR A 212 3.00 5.30 -23.75
C THR A 212 2.96 3.92 -24.41
N LEU A 213 1.90 3.62 -25.15
CA LEU A 213 1.76 2.33 -25.84
C LEU A 213 2.77 2.15 -26.97
N ALA A 214 3.11 3.19 -27.73
CA ALA A 214 4.07 3.09 -28.83
C ALA A 214 5.45 2.60 -28.36
N VAL A 215 5.87 2.97 -27.15
CA VAL A 215 7.19 2.62 -26.62
C VAL A 215 7.20 1.24 -25.96
N SER A 216 6.10 0.82 -25.32
CA SER A 216 6.11 -0.32 -24.42
C SER A 216 4.92 -1.28 -24.55
N ASN A 217 4.22 -1.31 -25.68
CA ASN A 217 3.06 -2.18 -25.81
C ASN A 217 3.46 -3.65 -25.59
N THR A 218 2.92 -4.24 -24.52
CA THR A 218 3.17 -5.63 -24.12
C THR A 218 1.96 -6.53 -24.32
N THR A 219 1.00 -6.18 -25.18
CA THR A 219 -0.18 -7.04 -25.43
C THR A 219 0.23 -8.46 -25.81
N ASN A 220 1.28 -8.62 -26.61
CA ASN A 220 1.78 -9.93 -27.05
C ASN A 220 2.48 -10.74 -25.94
N TRP A 221 2.67 -10.16 -24.74
CA TRP A 221 3.18 -10.91 -23.59
C TRP A 221 2.08 -11.73 -22.93
N PHE A 222 0.81 -11.37 -23.15
CA PHE A 222 -0.30 -12.02 -22.47
C PHE A 222 -0.40 -13.49 -22.85
N ASN A 223 -0.52 -14.31 -21.82
CA ASN A 223 -0.67 -15.75 -21.88
C ASN A 223 -1.43 -16.18 -20.63
N GLU A 224 -2.52 -16.91 -20.82
CA GLU A 224 -3.44 -17.32 -19.75
C GLU A 224 -2.78 -18.25 -18.73
N SER A 225 -1.88 -19.13 -19.16
CA SER A 225 -1.13 -20.02 -18.26
C SER A 225 -0.20 -19.22 -17.36
N ILE A 226 0.52 -18.22 -17.91
CA ILE A 226 1.34 -17.30 -17.12
C ILE A 226 0.46 -16.52 -16.13
N ALA A 227 -0.74 -16.11 -16.55
CA ALA A 227 -1.65 -15.36 -15.69
C ALA A 227 -2.11 -16.18 -14.49
N THR A 228 -2.46 -17.44 -14.73
CA THR A 228 -2.85 -18.40 -13.70
C THR A 228 -1.69 -18.68 -12.75
N VAL A 229 -0.48 -18.93 -13.27
CA VAL A 229 0.71 -19.17 -12.44
C VAL A 229 1.04 -17.95 -11.58
N ALA A 230 0.99 -16.75 -12.15
CA ALA A 230 1.26 -15.51 -11.42
C ALA A 230 0.23 -15.26 -10.31
N ALA A 231 -1.06 -15.52 -10.58
CA ALA A 231 -2.13 -15.41 -9.59
C ALA A 231 -2.00 -16.45 -8.48
N SER A 232 -1.74 -17.72 -8.82
CA SER A 232 -1.48 -18.78 -7.84
C SER A 232 -0.27 -18.46 -6.97
N PHE A 233 0.80 -17.92 -7.55
CA PHE A 233 1.98 -17.51 -6.82
C PHE A 233 1.70 -16.35 -5.86
N ALA A 234 0.99 -15.30 -6.31
CA ALA A 234 0.59 -14.19 -5.45
C ALA A 234 -0.27 -14.67 -4.27
N LEU A 235 -1.24 -15.56 -4.52
CA LEU A 235 -2.09 -16.15 -3.49
C LEU A 235 -1.29 -17.00 -2.50
N ALA A 236 -0.42 -17.88 -2.99
CA ALA A 236 0.43 -18.71 -2.15
C ALA A 236 1.33 -17.85 -1.25
N TRP A 237 1.98 -16.83 -1.82
CA TRP A 237 2.82 -15.89 -1.09
C TRP A 237 2.05 -15.20 0.04
N MET A 238 0.88 -14.66 -0.29
CA MET A 238 0.05 -13.96 0.71
C MET A 238 -0.54 -14.89 1.76
N THR A 239 -0.82 -16.14 1.41
CA THR A 239 -1.29 -17.16 2.36
C THR A 239 -0.20 -17.50 3.37
N ILE A 240 1.04 -17.71 2.91
CA ILE A 240 2.20 -17.96 3.77
C ILE A 240 2.45 -16.76 4.68
N HIS A 241 2.42 -15.54 4.13
CA HIS A 241 2.57 -14.32 4.92
C HIS A 241 1.47 -14.18 5.98
N ALA A 242 0.20 -14.37 5.61
CA ALA A 242 -0.93 -14.29 6.53
C ALA A 242 -0.82 -15.31 7.67
N ALA A 243 -0.47 -16.57 7.34
CA ALA A 243 -0.26 -17.62 8.33
C ALA A 243 0.88 -17.26 9.30
N SER A 244 1.99 -16.71 8.79
CA SER A 244 3.11 -16.24 9.62
C SER A 244 2.70 -15.11 10.55
N THR A 245 1.94 -14.13 10.06
CA THR A 245 1.48 -12.97 10.84
C THR A 245 0.48 -13.38 11.92
N LEU A 246 -0.46 -14.29 11.61
CA LEU A 246 -1.37 -14.84 12.60
C LEU A 246 -0.62 -15.60 13.68
N LYS A 247 0.35 -16.45 13.30
CA LYS A 247 1.17 -17.20 14.25
C LYS A 247 1.94 -16.26 15.20
N SER A 248 2.54 -15.19 14.69
CA SER A 248 3.25 -14.23 15.56
C SER A 248 2.32 -13.53 16.54
N ASN A 249 1.12 -13.14 16.09
CA ASN A 249 0.14 -12.48 16.96
C ASN A 249 -0.34 -13.42 18.07
N PHE A 250 -0.65 -14.68 17.74
CA PHE A 250 -1.04 -15.69 18.74
C PHE A 250 0.06 -15.98 19.76
N VAL A 251 1.33 -16.05 19.32
CA VAL A 251 2.47 -16.30 20.21
C VAL A 251 2.72 -15.13 21.16
N ILE A 252 2.51 -13.89 20.73
CA ILE A 252 2.74 -12.67 21.54
C ILE A 252 1.56 -12.40 22.50
N GLU A 253 0.32 -12.63 22.06
CA GLU A 253 -0.86 -12.33 22.89
C GLU A 253 -1.05 -13.32 24.06
N ARG A 254 -0.66 -14.58 23.90
CA ARG A 254 -0.79 -15.61 24.94
C ARG A 254 -0.07 -15.25 26.25
N PRO A 255 1.23 -14.89 26.25
CA PRO A 255 1.94 -14.53 27.47
C PRO A 255 1.48 -13.20 28.06
N LEU A 256 1.07 -12.23 27.23
CA LEU A 256 0.54 -10.94 27.69
C LEU A 256 -0.77 -11.12 28.46
N ARG A 257 -1.71 -11.91 27.93
CA ARG A 257 -2.96 -12.26 28.62
C ARG A 257 -2.72 -13.01 29.92
N ILE A 258 -1.80 -13.97 29.94
CA ILE A 258 -1.44 -14.71 31.16
C ILE A 258 -0.86 -13.75 32.21
N SER A 259 0.01 -12.81 31.80
CA SER A 259 0.60 -11.83 32.71
C SER A 259 -0.44 -10.88 33.31
N GLN A 260 -1.43 -10.44 32.51
CA GLN A 260 -2.50 -9.56 32.98
C GLN A 260 -3.46 -10.31 33.91
N ALA A 261 -3.88 -11.51 33.53
CA ALA A 261 -4.73 -12.35 34.37
C ALA A 261 -4.05 -12.71 35.70
N LEU A 262 -2.74 -13.01 35.68
CA LEU A 262 -1.97 -13.27 36.90
C LEU A 262 -1.89 -12.02 37.79
N LYS A 263 -1.73 -10.84 37.19
CA LYS A 263 -1.67 -9.57 37.91
C LYS A 263 -3.00 -9.23 38.57
N GLU A 264 -4.11 -9.43 37.86
CA GLU A 264 -5.46 -9.26 38.40
C GLU A 264 -5.75 -10.24 39.54
N HIS A 265 -5.32 -11.50 39.40
CA HIS A 265 -5.48 -12.51 40.45
C HIS A 265 -4.65 -12.18 41.70
N LEU A 266 -3.42 -11.69 41.52
CA LEU A 266 -2.55 -11.26 42.62
C LEU A 266 -3.12 -10.04 43.35
N GLU A 267 -3.66 -9.05 42.64
CA GLU A 267 -4.32 -7.89 43.25
C GLU A 267 -5.59 -8.31 44.00
N SER A 268 -6.41 -9.20 43.43
CA SER A 268 -7.59 -9.76 44.10
C SER A 268 -7.22 -10.46 45.42
N ALA A 269 -6.22 -11.35 45.38
CA ALA A 269 -5.75 -12.08 46.55
C ALA A 269 -5.18 -11.16 47.64
N LYS A 270 -4.49 -10.08 47.23
CA LYS A 270 -3.97 -9.07 48.16
C LYS A 270 -5.08 -8.31 48.86
N THR A 271 -6.15 -7.97 48.14
CA THR A 271 -7.33 -7.29 48.70
C THR A 271 -8.05 -8.19 49.71
N GLU A 272 -8.19 -9.48 49.39
CA GLU A 272 -8.81 -10.48 50.27
C GLU A 272 -8.00 -10.70 51.56
N TRP A 273 -6.67 -10.76 51.45
CA TRP A 273 -5.76 -10.83 52.61
C TRP A 273 -5.89 -9.60 53.52
N GLN A 274 -5.93 -8.40 52.96
CA GLN A 274 -6.09 -7.16 53.74
C GLN A 274 -7.44 -7.12 54.49
N HIS A 275 -8.51 -7.62 53.86
CA HIS A 275 -9.80 -7.76 54.54
C HIS A 275 -9.74 -8.80 55.67
N THR A 276 -9.04 -9.92 55.46
CA THR A 276 -8.92 -10.98 56.46
C THR A 276 -8.09 -10.53 57.67
N ASP A 277 -6.97 -9.84 57.45
CA ASP A 277 -6.15 -9.26 58.53
C ASP A 277 -6.91 -8.20 59.33
N SER A 278 -7.69 -7.35 58.65
CA SER A 278 -8.53 -6.35 59.32
C SER A 278 -9.64 -6.99 60.18
N ALA A 279 -10.20 -8.12 59.73
CA ALA A 279 -11.16 -8.88 60.49
C ALA A 279 -10.51 -9.55 61.72
N ILE A 280 -9.35 -10.17 61.57
CA ILE A 280 -8.60 -10.79 62.69
C ILE A 280 -8.24 -9.75 63.75
N PHE A 281 -7.80 -8.55 63.34
CA PHE A 281 -7.51 -7.45 64.27
C PHE A 281 -8.75 -7.02 65.06
N SER A 282 -9.93 -6.95 64.43
CA SER A 282 -11.19 -6.61 65.13
C SER A 282 -11.66 -7.66 66.14
N TRP A 283 -11.26 -8.92 65.97
CA TRP A 283 -11.57 -10.00 66.92
C TRP A 283 -10.61 -10.05 68.11
N SER A 284 -9.41 -9.47 68.00
CA SER A 284 -8.40 -9.47 69.07
C SER A 284 -8.50 -8.30 70.07
N VAL A 285 -9.42 -7.35 69.83
CA VAL A 285 -9.58 -6.10 70.62
C VAL A 285 -10.87 -6.10 71.45
N ASN A 286 -11.60 -7.21 71.50
CA ASN A 286 -12.73 -7.44 72.43
C ASN A 286 -12.38 -8.57 73.40
#